data_AF-A0AAD9P9P1-F1
#
_entry.id   AF-A0AAD9P9P1-F1
#
_cell.length_a   1.000
_cell.length_b   1.000
_cell.length_c   1.000
_cell.angle_alpha   90.00
_cell.angle_beta   90.00
_cell.angle_gamma   90.00
#
_symmetry.space_group_name_H-M   'P 1'
#
loop_
_entity.id
_entity.type
_entity.pdbx_description
1 polymer ?
#
loop_
_entity_poly.entity_id
_entity_poly.type
_entity_poly.pdbx_seq_one_letter_code
_entity_poly.pdbx_strand_id
1 'polypeptide(L)'
;MPKKTKKTSVMRLKETVWLDLLASLSFSTDGQNMILKVNDAVNLLLEFGSGGSEHNQKSAVLVLRNLCFNSAAKSQFLATAKLLPFLLRCVEQGSEQVRVISCSALWALVYNSHKAKVNLKNAHIVGKLQEAYSQLVNMPDSPWAEKCAQNLHDVLVVLRS
;
A
#
# COMPACT_ATOMS: atom_id res chain seq x y z
N MET A 1 20.52 -16.77 19.08
CA MET A 1 20.05 -15.58 18.32
C MET A 1 20.50 -15.73 16.87
N PRO A 2 19.63 -15.61 15.86
CA PRO A 2 20.10 -15.60 14.47
C PRO A 2 20.79 -14.26 14.20
N LYS A 3 22.02 -14.32 13.69
CA LYS A 3 22.78 -13.14 13.27
C LYS A 3 22.11 -12.58 12.00
N LYS A 4 21.53 -11.37 12.06
CA LYS A 4 21.11 -10.65 10.84
C LYS A 4 22.34 -10.36 10.00
N THR A 5 22.53 -11.09 8.91
CA THR A 5 23.62 -10.88 7.96
C THR A 5 23.49 -9.49 7.35
N LYS A 6 24.53 -8.66 7.45
CA LYS A 6 24.54 -7.33 6.81
C LYS A 6 24.50 -7.53 5.28
N LYS A 7 23.42 -7.07 4.62
CA LYS A 7 23.30 -7.10 3.15
C LYS A 7 24.43 -6.30 2.50
N THR A 8 25.01 -6.82 1.43
CA THR A 8 26.05 -6.11 0.66
C THR A 8 25.41 -5.01 -0.21
N SER A 9 26.21 -4.04 -0.67
CA SER A 9 25.74 -2.94 -1.52
C SER A 9 25.16 -3.45 -2.86
N VAL A 10 25.82 -4.45 -3.46
CA VAL A 10 25.37 -5.08 -4.71
C VAL A 10 24.01 -5.77 -4.54
N MET A 11 23.76 -6.42 -3.40
CA MET A 11 22.45 -7.04 -3.14
C MET A 11 21.34 -5.99 -3.06
N ARG A 12 21.57 -4.87 -2.39
CA ARG A 12 20.59 -3.77 -2.31
C ARG A 12 20.28 -3.18 -3.69
N LEU A 13 21.30 -2.99 -4.53
CA LEU A 13 21.10 -2.49 -5.89
C LEU A 13 20.25 -3.44 -6.73
N LYS A 14 20.51 -4.76 -6.64
CA LYS A 14 19.68 -5.76 -7.32
C LYS A 14 18.22 -5.69 -6.88
N GLU A 15 17.97 -5.58 -5.57
CA GLU A 15 16.62 -5.43 -5.02
C GLU A 15 15.92 -4.18 -5.57
N THR A 16 16.62 -3.05 -5.62
CA THR A 16 16.10 -1.80 -6.19
C THR A 16 15.70 -1.97 -7.66
N VAL A 17 16.59 -2.51 -8.50
CA VAL A 17 16.33 -2.69 -9.93
C VAL A 17 15.15 -3.65 -10.16
N TRP A 18 15.06 -4.72 -9.38
CA TRP A 18 13.92 -5.64 -9.45
C TRP A 18 12.62 -4.98 -9.04
N LEU A 19 12.61 -4.18 -7.98
CA LEU A 19 11.42 -3.45 -7.55
C LEU A 19 10.96 -2.42 -8.60
N ASP A 20 11.90 -1.75 -9.26
CA ASP A 20 11.57 -0.79 -10.31
C ASP A 20 10.96 -1.49 -11.53
N LEU A 21 11.49 -2.65 -11.92
CA LEU A 21 10.89 -3.49 -12.95
C LEU A 21 9.47 -3.93 -12.58
N LEU A 22 9.27 -4.41 -11.35
CA LEU A 22 7.94 -4.81 -10.87
C LEU A 22 6.97 -3.63 -10.85
N ALA A 23 7.44 -2.44 -10.45
CA ALA A 23 6.65 -1.21 -10.50
C ALA A 23 6.21 -0.90 -11.93
N SER A 24 7.12 -0.94 -12.91
CA SER A 24 6.80 -0.75 -14.33
C SER A 24 5.79 -1.77 -14.85
N LEU A 25 5.98 -3.06 -14.55
CA LEU A 25 5.05 -4.12 -14.97
C LEU A 25 3.66 -3.96 -14.35
N SER A 26 3.58 -3.52 -13.10
CA SER A 26 2.31 -3.40 -12.37
C SER A 26 1.32 -2.38 -12.96
N PHE A 27 1.74 -1.53 -13.90
CA PHE A 27 0.85 -0.60 -14.60
C PHE A 27 -0.05 -1.26 -15.65
N SER A 28 0.28 -2.47 -16.12
CA SER A 28 -0.57 -3.21 -17.05
C SER A 28 -1.28 -4.38 -16.36
N THR A 29 -2.49 -4.72 -16.81
CA THR A 29 -3.24 -5.86 -16.29
C THR A 29 -2.45 -7.17 -16.42
N ASP A 30 -1.75 -7.37 -17.54
CA ASP A 30 -0.93 -8.55 -17.75
C ASP A 30 0.25 -8.61 -16.78
N GLY A 31 0.95 -7.49 -16.57
CA GLY A 31 2.04 -7.41 -15.60
C GLY A 31 1.55 -7.63 -14.17
N GLN A 32 0.38 -7.10 -13.79
CA GLN A 32 -0.25 -7.41 -12.51
C GLN A 32 -0.50 -8.92 -12.35
N ASN A 33 -1.08 -9.56 -13.36
CA ASN A 33 -1.35 -11.00 -13.35
C ASN A 33 -0.05 -11.83 -13.30
N MET A 34 1.01 -11.39 -13.97
CA MET A 34 2.33 -12.03 -13.90
C MET A 34 2.92 -11.95 -12.48
N ILE A 35 2.84 -10.78 -11.84
CA ILE A 35 3.33 -10.58 -10.46
C ILE A 35 2.55 -11.48 -9.49
N LEU A 36 1.22 -11.58 -9.63
CA LEU A 36 0.38 -12.39 -8.74
C LEU A 36 0.60 -13.90 -8.90
N LYS A 37 1.13 -14.36 -10.04
CA LYS A 37 1.53 -15.77 -10.25
C LYS A 37 2.82 -16.14 -9.52
N VAL A 38 3.63 -15.15 -9.11
CA VAL A 38 4.83 -15.42 -8.32
C VAL A 38 4.40 -15.77 -6.91
N ASN A 39 4.79 -16.96 -6.46
CA ASN A 39 4.51 -17.42 -5.10
C ASN A 39 5.02 -16.40 -4.08
N ASP A 40 4.15 -16.06 -3.14
CA ASP A 40 4.46 -15.19 -2.01
C ASP A 40 4.85 -13.74 -2.37
N ALA A 41 4.57 -13.29 -3.61
CA ALA A 41 4.91 -11.96 -4.09
C ALA A 41 4.43 -10.83 -3.15
N VAL A 42 3.23 -10.98 -2.58
CA VAL A 42 2.65 -9.98 -1.67
C VAL A 42 3.45 -9.86 -0.39
N ASN A 43 3.85 -10.97 0.24
CA ASN A 43 4.65 -10.92 1.47
C ASN A 43 6.04 -10.34 1.20
N LEU A 44 6.66 -10.70 0.07
CA LEU A 44 7.95 -10.13 -0.32
C LEU A 44 7.87 -8.60 -0.53
N LEU A 45 6.81 -8.11 -1.18
CA LEU A 45 6.56 -6.67 -1.33
C LEU A 45 6.34 -5.99 0.03
N LEU A 46 5.65 -6.63 0.98
CA LEU A 46 5.48 -6.11 2.34
C LEU A 46 6.80 -6.04 3.11
N GLU A 47 7.72 -7.00 2.89
CA GLU A 47 9.05 -6.97 3.48
C GLU A 47 9.90 -5.82 2.93
N PHE A 48 9.91 -5.64 1.61
CA PHE A 48 10.58 -4.50 0.97
C PHE A 48 10.00 -3.17 1.42
N GLY A 49 8.68 -3.08 1.55
CA GLY A 49 7.96 -1.92 2.07
C GLY A 49 8.27 -1.59 3.54
N SER A 50 8.68 -2.58 4.34
CA SER A 50 8.83 -2.43 5.79
C SER A 50 10.27 -2.23 6.27
N GLY A 51 11.27 -2.65 5.50
CA GLY A 51 12.68 -2.62 5.92
C GLY A 51 13.68 -2.18 4.85
N GLY A 52 13.21 -1.70 3.70
CA GLY A 52 14.04 -1.21 2.59
C GLY A 52 14.51 0.24 2.76
N SER A 53 15.25 0.74 1.75
CA SER A 53 15.47 2.18 1.57
C SER A 53 14.14 2.88 1.28
N GLU A 54 14.08 4.21 1.42
CA GLU A 54 12.89 4.99 1.08
C GLU A 54 12.42 4.73 -0.36
N HIS A 55 13.36 4.64 -1.31
CA HIS A 55 13.05 4.29 -2.70
C HIS A 55 12.39 2.92 -2.82
N ASN A 56 12.98 1.89 -2.19
CA ASN A 56 12.42 0.54 -2.24
C ASN A 56 11.05 0.46 -1.56
N GLN A 57 10.86 1.19 -0.46
CA GLN A 57 9.57 1.30 0.20
C GLN A 57 8.53 1.91 -0.74
N LYS A 58 8.86 3.04 -1.39
CA LYS A 58 7.99 3.69 -2.36
C LYS A 58 7.63 2.77 -3.53
N SER A 59 8.63 2.12 -4.16
CA SER A 59 8.41 1.20 -5.28
C SER A 59 7.54 0.01 -4.88
N ALA A 60 7.78 -0.59 -3.70
CA ALA A 60 6.97 -1.69 -3.20
C ALA A 60 5.51 -1.28 -2.92
N VAL A 61 5.30 -0.13 -2.28
CA VAL A 61 3.95 0.41 -2.00
C VAL A 61 3.24 0.76 -3.31
N LEU A 62 3.94 1.25 -4.33
CA LEU A 62 3.39 1.51 -5.66
C LEU A 62 2.91 0.24 -6.35
N VAL A 63 3.71 -0.84 -6.32
CA VAL A 63 3.30 -2.15 -6.85
C VAL A 63 2.04 -2.63 -6.13
N LEU A 64 2.02 -2.62 -4.80
CA LEU A 64 0.85 -3.02 -4.00
C LEU A 64 -0.39 -2.18 -4.35
N ARG A 65 -0.24 -0.86 -4.45
CA ARG A 65 -1.31 0.06 -4.85
C ARG A 65 -1.86 -0.28 -6.23
N ASN A 66 -1.01 -0.57 -7.20
CA ASN A 66 -1.43 -0.92 -8.56
C ASN A 66 -2.17 -2.26 -8.58
N LEU A 67 -1.67 -3.24 -7.83
CA LEU A 67 -2.34 -4.53 -7.68
C LEU A 67 -3.71 -4.39 -6.98
N CYS A 68 -3.91 -3.42 -6.08
CA CYS A 68 -5.23 -3.14 -5.50
C CYS A 68 -6.28 -2.75 -6.56
N PHE A 69 -5.92 -2.36 -7.78
CA PHE A 69 -6.90 -2.13 -8.85
C PHE A 69 -7.37 -3.41 -9.53
N ASN A 70 -6.63 -4.51 -9.38
CA ASN A 70 -6.96 -5.81 -9.95
C ASN A 70 -7.99 -6.53 -9.06
N SER A 71 -9.16 -6.87 -9.61
CA SER A 71 -10.24 -7.52 -8.86
C SER A 71 -9.85 -8.90 -8.30
N ALA A 72 -9.03 -9.68 -9.01
CA ALA A 72 -8.55 -10.98 -8.56
C ALA A 72 -7.56 -10.82 -7.38
N ALA A 73 -6.69 -9.81 -7.43
CA ALA A 73 -5.74 -9.51 -6.36
C ALA A 73 -6.41 -9.11 -5.04
N LYS A 74 -7.53 -8.35 -5.10
CA LYS A 74 -8.24 -7.87 -3.89
C LYS A 74 -8.59 -8.99 -2.92
N SER A 75 -9.04 -10.13 -3.43
CA SER A 75 -9.41 -11.27 -2.58
C SER A 75 -8.21 -11.86 -1.84
N GLN A 76 -7.06 -11.99 -2.51
CA GLN A 76 -5.80 -12.44 -1.92
C GLN A 76 -5.25 -11.41 -0.91
N PHE A 77 -5.40 -10.13 -1.22
CA PHE A 77 -4.94 -9.02 -0.41
C PHE A 77 -5.70 -8.93 0.92
N LEU A 78 -7.02 -9.09 0.87
CA LEU A 78 -7.86 -9.13 2.08
C LEU A 78 -7.60 -10.39 2.92
N ALA A 79 -7.14 -11.49 2.32
CA ALA A 79 -6.71 -12.67 3.07
C ALA A 79 -5.31 -12.48 3.70
N THR A 80 -4.52 -11.53 3.20
CA THR A 80 -3.19 -11.21 3.73
C THR A 80 -3.30 -10.31 4.95
N ALA A 81 -3.34 -10.91 6.14
CA ALA A 81 -3.55 -10.22 7.42
C ALA A 81 -2.59 -9.03 7.68
N LYS A 82 -1.41 -9.04 7.05
CA LYS A 82 -0.38 -8.00 7.20
C LYS A 82 -0.57 -6.78 6.30
N LEU A 83 -1.31 -6.89 5.20
CA LEU A 83 -1.39 -5.83 4.19
C LEU A 83 -2.07 -4.57 4.71
N LEU A 84 -3.26 -4.72 5.32
CA LEU A 84 -4.02 -3.57 5.78
C LEU A 84 -3.31 -2.82 6.94
N PRO A 85 -2.78 -3.51 7.98
CA PRO A 85 -1.94 -2.86 8.99
C PRO A 85 -0.72 -2.16 8.40
N PHE A 86 -0.09 -2.75 7.38
CA PHE A 86 1.04 -2.14 6.69
C PHE A 86 0.64 -0.83 6.00
N LEU A 87 -0.44 -0.82 5.21
CA LEU A 87 -0.91 0.37 4.51
C LEU A 87 -1.33 1.48 5.49
N LEU A 88 -2.03 1.14 6.59
CA LEU A 88 -2.40 2.12 7.61
C LEU A 88 -1.16 2.77 8.25
N ARG A 89 -0.15 1.96 8.60
CA ARG A 89 1.12 2.49 9.12
C ARG A 89 1.82 3.39 8.08
N CYS A 90 1.79 3.04 6.79
CA CYS A 90 2.36 3.88 5.74
C CYS A 90 1.62 5.22 5.58
N VAL A 91 0.31 5.27 5.81
CA VAL A 91 -0.46 6.53 5.87
C VAL A 91 -0.09 7.38 7.08
N GLU A 92 0.14 6.75 8.24
CA GLU A 92 0.46 7.42 9.50
C GLU A 92 1.92 7.93 9.55
N GLN A 93 2.87 7.13 9.05
CA GLN A 93 4.31 7.31 9.31
C GLN A 93 5.18 7.37 8.05
N GLY A 94 4.61 7.18 6.86
CA GLY A 94 5.39 7.18 5.61
C GLY A 94 5.91 8.57 5.22
N SER A 95 6.88 8.63 4.31
CA SER A 95 7.20 9.87 3.62
C SER A 95 6.01 10.34 2.79
N GLU A 96 5.99 11.61 2.38
CA GLU A 96 4.92 12.22 1.58
C GLU A 96 4.44 11.31 0.44
N GLN A 97 5.38 10.85 -0.39
CA GLN A 97 5.07 9.99 -1.55
C GLN A 97 4.47 8.66 -1.12
N VAL A 98 4.98 8.05 -0.05
CA VAL A 98 4.47 6.79 0.49
C VAL A 98 3.05 6.96 1.04
N ARG A 99 2.76 8.07 1.73
CA ARG A 99 1.43 8.39 2.25
C ARG A 99 0.42 8.55 1.11
N VAL A 100 0.77 9.29 0.06
CA VAL A 100 -0.06 9.49 -1.14
C VAL A 100 -0.42 8.16 -1.79
N ILE A 101 0.59 7.32 -2.05
CA ILE A 101 0.37 6.04 -2.71
C ILE A 101 -0.44 5.10 -1.79
N SER A 102 -0.22 5.13 -0.48
CA SER A 102 -0.96 4.29 0.48
C SER A 102 -2.43 4.69 0.61
N CYS A 103 -2.74 5.99 0.64
CA CYS A 103 -4.12 6.46 0.60
C CYS A 103 -4.82 6.02 -0.70
N SER A 104 -4.12 6.10 -1.83
CA SER A 104 -4.63 5.60 -3.12
C SER A 104 -4.83 4.08 -3.12
N ALA A 105 -3.96 3.31 -2.47
CA ALA A 105 -4.09 1.86 -2.33
C ALA A 105 -5.33 1.48 -1.52
N LEU A 106 -5.60 2.18 -0.41
CA LEU A 106 -6.78 1.96 0.44
C LEU A 106 -8.07 2.26 -0.32
N TRP A 107 -8.10 3.38 -1.06
CA TRP A 107 -9.23 3.71 -1.94
C TRP A 107 -9.44 2.65 -3.03
N ALA A 108 -8.38 2.25 -3.72
CA ALA A 108 -8.45 1.22 -4.77
C ALA A 108 -8.96 -0.12 -4.23
N LEU A 109 -8.56 -0.49 -3.01
CA LEU A 109 -8.97 -1.72 -2.35
C LEU A 109 -10.48 -1.77 -2.10
N VAL A 110 -11.09 -0.66 -1.66
CA VAL A 110 -12.54 -0.58 -1.40
C VAL A 110 -13.38 -0.32 -2.64
N TYR A 111 -12.81 0.35 -3.64
CA TYR A 111 -13.48 0.66 -4.90
C TYR A 111 -14.01 -0.62 -5.55
N ASN A 112 -15.29 -0.68 -5.89
CA ASN A 112 -15.94 -1.86 -6.47
C ASN A 112 -15.68 -3.20 -5.75
N SER A 113 -15.50 -3.20 -4.41
CA SER A 113 -15.22 -4.42 -3.65
C SER A 113 -16.04 -4.52 -2.37
N HIS A 114 -17.20 -5.17 -2.43
CA HIS A 114 -18.06 -5.37 -1.25
C HIS A 114 -17.31 -6.09 -0.11
N LYS A 115 -16.49 -7.11 -0.44
CA LYS A 115 -15.67 -7.82 0.53
C LYS A 115 -14.68 -6.89 1.25
N ALA A 116 -14.03 -5.98 0.53
CA ALA A 116 -13.14 -5.00 1.16
C ALA A 116 -13.90 -4.06 2.09
N LYS A 117 -15.07 -3.57 1.66
CA LYS A 117 -15.92 -2.71 2.50
C LYS A 117 -16.22 -3.38 3.84
N VAL A 118 -16.67 -4.64 3.82
CA VAL A 118 -16.98 -5.39 5.06
C VAL A 118 -15.75 -5.54 5.96
N ASN A 119 -14.58 -5.87 5.41
CA ASN A 119 -13.36 -6.04 6.20
C ASN A 119 -12.88 -4.73 6.83
N LEU A 120 -13.06 -3.60 6.14
CA LEU A 120 -12.60 -2.29 6.60
C LEU A 120 -13.61 -1.58 7.52
N LYS A 121 -14.86 -2.06 7.64
CA LYS A 121 -15.87 -1.54 8.60
C LYS A 121 -15.55 -1.80 10.08
N ASN A 122 -14.45 -2.49 10.38
CA ASN A 122 -13.97 -2.67 11.75
C ASN A 122 -13.74 -1.30 12.43
N ALA A 123 -14.30 -1.10 13.63
CA ALA A 123 -14.25 0.17 14.36
C ALA A 123 -12.82 0.71 14.56
N HIS A 124 -11.85 -0.18 14.83
CA HIS A 124 -10.45 0.20 14.99
C HIS A 124 -9.83 0.72 13.69
N ILE A 125 -10.15 0.08 12.56
CA ILE A 125 -9.68 0.49 11.24
C ILE A 125 -10.31 1.83 10.84
N VAL A 126 -11.63 1.97 11.05
CA VAL A 126 -12.34 3.22 10.79
C VAL A 126 -11.78 4.37 11.63
N GLY A 127 -11.48 4.14 12.91
CA GLY A 127 -10.85 5.14 13.78
C GLY A 127 -9.50 5.62 13.25
N LYS A 128 -8.61 4.70 12.85
CA LYS A 128 -7.31 5.03 12.25
C LYS A 128 -7.44 5.83 10.95
N LEU A 129 -8.40 5.46 10.09
CA LEU A 129 -8.67 6.19 8.85
C LEU A 129 -9.20 7.61 9.12
N GLN A 130 -10.05 7.79 10.14
CA GLN A 130 -10.55 9.10 10.55
C GLN A 130 -9.44 9.97 11.12
N GLU A 131 -8.59 9.41 11.99
CA GLU A 131 -7.44 10.13 12.54
C GLU A 131 -6.49 10.59 11.44
N ALA A 132 -6.12 9.69 10.52
CA ALA A 132 -5.28 10.03 9.38
C ALA A 132 -5.89 11.10 8.47
N TYR A 133 -7.20 11.01 8.20
CA TYR A 133 -7.93 12.03 7.44
C TYR A 133 -7.91 13.39 8.15
N SER A 134 -8.22 13.43 9.44
CA SER A 134 -8.18 14.65 10.24
C SER A 134 -6.79 15.27 10.29
N GLN A 135 -5.73 14.46 10.39
CA GLN A 135 -4.36 14.97 10.32
C GLN A 135 -4.10 15.63 8.96
N LEU A 136 -4.44 14.97 7.85
CA LEU A 136 -4.20 15.47 6.48
C LEU A 136 -4.93 16.78 6.19
N VAL A 137 -6.20 16.91 6.58
CA VAL A 137 -6.99 18.14 6.36
C VAL A 137 -6.44 19.32 7.14
N ASN A 138 -5.79 19.08 8.27
CA ASN A 138 -5.20 20.11 9.11
C ASN A 138 -3.72 20.40 8.79
N MET A 139 -3.17 19.88 7.68
CA MET A 139 -1.80 20.19 7.26
C MET A 139 -1.79 21.48 6.41
N PRO A 140 -1.28 22.61 6.93
CA PRO A 140 -1.15 23.84 6.14
C PRO A 140 -0.15 23.65 4.99
N ASP A 141 -0.41 24.34 3.87
CA ASP A 141 0.49 24.47 2.71
C ASP A 141 1.04 23.15 2.14
N SER A 142 0.22 22.10 2.16
CA SER A 142 0.61 20.75 1.70
C SER A 142 -0.25 20.26 0.52
N PRO A 143 0.05 20.65 -0.75
CA PRO A 143 -0.76 20.28 -1.93
C PRO A 143 -0.93 18.76 -2.12
N TRP A 144 0.06 17.96 -1.72
CA TRP A 144 -0.02 16.51 -1.77
C TRP A 144 -1.04 15.93 -0.78
N ALA A 145 -1.32 16.63 0.33
CA ALA A 145 -2.21 16.16 1.39
C ALA A 145 -3.67 16.22 0.96
N GLU A 146 -4.05 17.16 0.10
CA GLU A 146 -5.41 17.32 -0.40
C GLU A 146 -5.90 16.04 -1.11
N LYS A 147 -5.11 15.51 -2.07
CA LYS A 147 -5.48 14.28 -2.77
C LYS A 147 -5.50 13.06 -1.85
N CYS A 148 -4.62 13.00 -0.87
CA CYS A 148 -4.64 11.96 0.16
C CYS A 148 -5.92 12.02 0.98
N ALA A 149 -6.28 13.21 1.47
CA ALA A 149 -7.47 13.46 2.26
C ALA A 149 -8.72 13.10 1.47
N GLN A 150 -8.80 13.45 0.19
CA GLN A 150 -9.92 13.06 -0.67
C GLN A 150 -10.03 11.53 -0.78
N ASN A 151 -8.93 10.83 -1.03
CA ASN A 151 -8.95 9.36 -1.11
C ASN A 151 -9.45 8.73 0.20
N LEU A 152 -8.99 9.22 1.36
CA LEU A 152 -9.45 8.71 2.66
C LEU A 152 -10.91 9.10 2.96
N HIS A 153 -11.33 10.29 2.57
CA HIS A 153 -12.72 10.73 2.67
C HIS A 153 -13.64 9.79 1.90
N ASP A 154 -13.32 9.50 0.64
CA ASP A 154 -14.08 8.58 -0.22
C ASP A 154 -14.17 7.18 0.40
N VAL A 155 -13.05 6.67 0.96
CA VAL A 155 -13.05 5.41 1.71
C VAL A 155 -14.04 5.48 2.87
N LEU A 156 -13.96 6.51 3.71
CA LEU A 156 -14.83 6.68 4.88
C LEU A 156 -16.32 6.78 4.50
N VAL A 157 -16.65 7.49 3.41
CA VAL A 157 -18.01 7.56 2.88
C VAL A 157 -18.50 6.17 2.44
N VAL A 158 -17.67 5.43 1.71
CA VAL A 158 -17.99 4.07 1.24
C VAL A 158 -18.15 3.07 2.40
N LEU A 159 -17.48 3.27 3.53
CA LEU A 159 -17.63 2.41 4.71
C LEU A 159 -18.89 2.73 5.52
N ARG A 160 -19.48 3.93 5.37
CA ARG A 160 -20.73 4.33 6.02
C ARG A 160 -21.98 3.88 5.26
N SER A 161 -21.89 3.73 3.93
CA SER A 161 -22.94 3.11 3.08
C SER A 161 -23.07 1.61 3.33
#